data_AF-A0A947P616-F1
#
_entry.id   AF-A0A947P616-F1
#
_cell.length_a   1.000
_cell.length_b   1.000
_cell.length_c   1.000
_cell.angle_alpha   90.00
_cell.angle_beta   90.00
_cell.angle_gamma   90.00
#
_symmetry.space_group_name_H-M   'P 1'
#
loop_
_entity.id
_entity.type
_entity.pdbx_description
1 polymer ?
#
loop_
_entity_poly.entity_id
_entity_poly.type
_entity_poly.pdbx_seq_one_letter_code
_entity_poly.pdbx_strand_id
1 'polypeptide(L)'
;MSELKKITDYLWEIPQTGQMLVPGRIYASEKLMNQIQKDESLKQVANVAHLPGIINYSLAMPDIHWGYGFPIGGVAATDARSGVISPGGVGYDINCGVRLLKTNLSADFIRPKIKDIVTTLFNAVPSGVGSHGAIRKLSRKDIRNVL
;
A
#
# COMPACT_ATOMS: atom_id res chain seq x y z
N MET A 1 -9.08 -22.73 -4.12
CA MET A 1 -8.50 -22.34 -2.81
C MET A 1 -9.12 -23.23 -1.75
N SER A 2 -8.36 -23.62 -0.74
CA SER A 2 -8.93 -24.19 0.50
C SER A 2 -9.92 -23.20 1.12
N GLU A 3 -10.85 -23.72 1.93
CA GLU A 3 -11.83 -22.90 2.63
C GLU A 3 -11.12 -21.93 3.60
N LEU A 4 -11.48 -20.64 3.52
CA LEU A 4 -10.99 -19.60 4.42
C LEU A 4 -11.44 -19.89 5.85
N LYS A 5 -10.52 -19.79 6.82
CA LYS A 5 -10.85 -19.96 8.24
C LYS A 5 -11.05 -18.60 8.90
N LYS A 6 -12.25 -18.33 9.41
CA LYS A 6 -12.49 -17.17 10.28
C LYS A 6 -11.87 -17.44 11.66
N ILE A 7 -10.87 -16.66 12.04
CA ILE A 7 -10.17 -16.78 13.33
C ILE A 7 -10.83 -15.87 14.38
N THR A 8 -11.14 -14.64 13.99
CA THR A 8 -11.89 -13.67 14.80
C THR A 8 -12.84 -12.89 13.89
N ASP A 9 -13.61 -11.94 14.45
CA ASP A 9 -14.48 -11.05 13.66
C ASP A 9 -13.74 -10.17 12.65
N TYR A 10 -12.43 -10.01 12.82
CA TYR A 10 -11.60 -9.15 11.97
C TYR A 10 -10.34 -9.85 11.43
N LEU A 11 -10.22 -11.17 11.59
CA LEU A 11 -9.06 -11.92 11.13
C LEU A 11 -9.47 -13.24 10.49
N TRP A 12 -8.99 -13.44 9.27
CA TRP A 12 -9.19 -14.64 8.47
C TRP A 12 -7.84 -15.26 8.11
N GLU A 13 -7.81 -16.57 7.98
CA GLU A 13 -6.63 -17.32 7.59
C GLU A 13 -6.89 -18.07 6.28
N ILE A 14 -5.95 -17.96 5.34
CA ILE A 14 -5.81 -18.90 4.22
C ILE A 14 -4.92 -20.03 4.73
N PRO A 15 -5.46 -21.24 4.94
CA PRO A 15 -4.66 -22.35 5.42
C PRO A 15 -3.51 -22.64 4.47
N GLN A 16 -2.35 -22.99 5.04
CA GLN A 16 -1.20 -23.43 4.26
C GLN A 16 -1.58 -24.65 3.42
N THR A 17 -1.45 -24.55 2.10
CA THR A 17 -1.75 -25.62 1.16
C THR A 17 -0.69 -25.67 0.05
N GLY A 18 -0.50 -26.85 -0.55
CA GLY A 18 0.49 -27.03 -1.62
C GLY A 18 1.91 -26.71 -1.15
N GLN A 19 2.59 -25.80 -1.85
CA GLN A 19 3.96 -25.39 -1.58
C GLN A 19 4.08 -24.07 -0.80
N MET A 20 2.96 -23.58 -0.25
CA MET A 20 3.00 -22.43 0.67
C MET A 20 3.96 -22.76 1.81
N LEU A 21 4.88 -21.84 2.13
CA LEU A 21 5.83 -21.97 3.23
C LEU A 21 5.23 -21.50 4.56
N VAL A 22 4.25 -20.59 4.49
CA VAL A 22 3.50 -20.05 5.62
C VAL A 22 2.01 -19.89 5.26
N PRO A 23 1.08 -19.84 6.22
CA PRO A 23 -0.31 -19.48 5.94
C PRO A 23 -0.48 -17.99 5.55
N GLY A 24 -1.62 -17.66 4.95
CA GLY A 24 -2.01 -16.27 4.68
C GLY A 24 -2.91 -15.72 5.79
N ARG A 25 -2.81 -14.43 6.11
CA ARG A 25 -3.66 -13.75 7.09
C ARG A 25 -4.27 -12.47 6.51
N ILE A 26 -5.57 -12.32 6.65
CA ILE A 26 -6.33 -11.18 6.13
C ILE A 26 -7.08 -10.52 7.26
N TYR A 27 -6.78 -9.24 7.49
CA TYR A 27 -7.51 -8.43 8.46
C TYR A 27 -8.72 -7.82 7.77
N ALA A 28 -9.93 -8.29 8.07
CA ALA A 28 -11.14 -7.77 7.45
C ALA A 28 -12.37 -8.13 8.27
N SER A 29 -13.32 -7.19 8.37
CA SER A 29 -14.68 -7.51 8.78
C SER A 29 -15.36 -8.39 7.73
N GLU A 30 -16.43 -9.07 8.12
CA GLU A 30 -17.23 -9.89 7.19
C GLU A 30 -17.78 -9.09 6.00
N LYS A 31 -18.19 -7.83 6.24
CA LYS A 31 -18.62 -6.92 5.18
C LYS A 31 -17.52 -6.65 4.15
N LEU A 32 -16.30 -6.43 4.61
CA LEU A 32 -15.15 -6.22 3.73
C LEU A 32 -14.78 -7.52 3.00
N MET A 33 -14.85 -8.66 3.69
CA MET A 33 -14.54 -9.95 3.09
C MET A 33 -15.44 -10.28 1.89
N ASN A 34 -16.73 -9.93 1.96
CA ASN A 34 -17.66 -10.06 0.83
C ASN A 34 -17.26 -9.24 -0.41
N GLN A 35 -16.47 -8.18 -0.24
CA GLN A 35 -15.92 -7.40 -1.35
C GLN A 35 -14.57 -7.95 -1.82
N ILE A 36 -13.69 -8.29 -0.87
CA ILE A 36 -12.35 -8.84 -1.15
C ILE A 36 -12.43 -10.14 -1.97
N GLN A 37 -13.43 -10.99 -1.70
CA GLN A 37 -13.65 -12.23 -2.45
C GLN A 37 -14.06 -12.02 -3.93
N LYS A 38 -14.31 -10.79 -4.36
CA LYS A 38 -14.73 -10.48 -5.75
C LYS A 38 -13.54 -10.30 -6.71
N ASP A 39 -12.31 -10.25 -6.20
CA ASP A 39 -11.11 -10.16 -7.02
C ASP A 39 -10.08 -11.26 -6.68
N GLU A 40 -8.93 -11.22 -7.35
CA GLU A 40 -7.87 -12.24 -7.21
C GLU A 40 -6.87 -11.93 -6.09
N SER A 41 -7.14 -10.94 -5.23
CA SER A 41 -6.21 -10.51 -4.19
C SER A 41 -5.89 -11.60 -3.16
N LEU A 42 -6.88 -12.43 -2.78
CA LEU A 42 -6.68 -13.57 -1.89
C LEU A 42 -5.73 -14.63 -2.49
N LYS A 43 -5.80 -14.83 -3.81
CA LYS A 43 -4.86 -15.69 -4.53
C LYS A 43 -3.46 -15.10 -4.49
N GLN A 44 -3.32 -13.78 -4.59
CA GLN A 44 -2.02 -13.12 -4.46
C GLN A 44 -1.44 -13.26 -3.04
N VAL A 45 -2.25 -13.19 -1.99
CA VAL A 45 -1.80 -13.51 -0.61
C VAL A 45 -1.26 -14.93 -0.54
N ALA A 46 -1.97 -15.91 -1.12
CA ALA A 46 -1.51 -17.30 -1.17
C ALA A 46 -0.22 -17.47 -2.00
N ASN A 47 -0.07 -16.75 -3.12
CA ASN A 47 1.15 -16.78 -3.93
C ASN A 47 2.35 -16.23 -3.16
N VAL A 48 2.19 -15.10 -2.47
CA VAL A 48 3.24 -14.49 -1.64
C VAL A 48 3.72 -15.43 -0.53
N ALA A 49 2.83 -16.26 0.01
CA ALA A 49 3.16 -17.29 0.99
C ALA A 49 4.12 -18.39 0.48
N HIS A 50 4.44 -18.44 -0.82
CA HIS A 50 5.43 -19.36 -1.39
C HIS A 50 6.85 -18.78 -1.45
N LEU A 51 7.04 -17.50 -1.11
CA LEU A 51 8.34 -16.84 -1.30
C LEU A 51 9.40 -17.38 -0.34
N PRO A 52 10.61 -17.76 -0.83
CA PRO A 52 11.67 -18.25 0.03
C PRO A 52 12.02 -17.26 1.15
N GLY A 53 12.22 -17.79 2.36
CA GLY A 53 12.54 -17.02 3.55
C GLY A 53 11.40 -16.18 4.11
N ILE A 54 10.15 -16.30 3.62
CA ILE A 54 9.01 -15.60 4.21
C ILE A 54 8.79 -16.01 5.68
N ILE A 55 8.48 -15.03 6.53
CA ILE A 55 8.40 -15.19 7.98
C ILE A 55 6.94 -15.13 8.44
N ASN A 56 6.53 -16.14 9.21
CA ASN A 56 5.23 -16.29 9.90
C ASN A 56 3.99 -16.35 9.01
N TYR A 57 3.70 -15.31 8.22
CA TYR A 57 2.48 -15.17 7.42
C TYR A 57 2.69 -14.29 6.19
N SER A 58 1.93 -14.57 5.13
CA SER A 58 1.63 -13.58 4.08
C SER A 58 0.43 -12.75 4.54
N LEU A 59 0.62 -11.46 4.79
CA LEU A 59 -0.40 -10.61 5.42
C LEU A 59 -1.10 -9.72 4.39
N ALA A 60 -2.37 -9.43 4.66
CA ALA A 60 -3.19 -8.48 3.92
C ALA A 60 -3.98 -7.58 4.86
N MET A 61 -3.90 -6.28 4.61
CA MET A 61 -4.63 -5.24 5.32
C MET A 61 -6.10 -5.17 4.87
N PRO A 62 -6.99 -4.48 5.61
CA PRO A 62 -8.43 -4.43 5.29
C PRO A 62 -8.80 -3.78 3.97
N ASP A 63 -7.90 -3.02 3.37
CA ASP A 63 -8.01 -2.36 2.07
C ASP A 63 -7.38 -3.17 0.93
N ILE A 64 -7.11 -4.46 1.16
CA ILE A 64 -6.58 -5.39 0.15
C ILE A 64 -7.38 -5.37 -1.14
N HIS A 65 -6.66 -5.30 -2.26
CA HIS A 65 -7.22 -5.48 -3.60
C HIS A 65 -6.14 -5.94 -4.59
N TRP A 66 -6.59 -6.34 -5.78
CA TRP A 66 -5.73 -6.88 -6.83
C TRP A 66 -4.57 -5.94 -7.21
N GLY A 67 -3.34 -6.45 -7.11
CA GLY A 67 -2.10 -5.73 -7.42
C GLY A 67 -1.23 -6.44 -8.47
N TYR A 68 0.06 -6.07 -8.53
CA TYR A 68 1.04 -6.66 -9.46
C TYR A 68 1.91 -7.71 -8.75
N GLY A 69 1.53 -8.98 -8.86
CA GLY A 69 2.19 -10.09 -8.16
C GLY A 69 1.77 -10.19 -6.70
N PHE A 70 2.10 -9.17 -5.91
CA PHE A 70 1.55 -8.96 -4.56
C PHE A 70 0.20 -8.25 -4.65
N PRO A 71 -0.71 -8.44 -3.67
CA PRO A 71 -1.87 -7.58 -3.53
C PRO A 71 -1.46 -6.20 -3.01
N ILE A 72 -2.18 -5.16 -3.42
CA ILE A 72 -2.08 -3.86 -2.72
C ILE A 72 -2.67 -4.04 -1.32
N GLY A 73 -2.09 -3.39 -0.32
CA GLY A 73 -2.38 -3.66 1.10
C GLY A 73 -1.72 -4.94 1.62
N GLY A 74 -0.84 -5.59 0.83
CA GLY A 74 -0.06 -6.74 1.26
C GLY A 74 1.14 -6.37 2.12
N VAL A 75 1.49 -7.26 3.06
CA VAL A 75 2.73 -7.18 3.85
C VAL A 75 3.37 -8.57 3.90
N ALA A 76 4.67 -8.65 3.60
CA ALA A 76 5.45 -9.85 3.79
C ALA A 76 6.83 -9.48 4.32
N ALA A 77 7.23 -10.12 5.41
CA ALA A 77 8.61 -10.07 5.88
C ALA A 77 9.36 -11.29 5.35
N THR A 78 10.54 -11.07 4.77
CA THR A 78 11.44 -12.15 4.34
C THR A 78 12.75 -12.06 5.12
N ASP A 79 13.38 -13.21 5.36
CA ASP A 79 14.70 -13.26 6.00
C ASP A 79 15.73 -12.49 5.16
N ALA A 80 16.54 -11.67 5.82
CA ALA A 80 17.46 -10.76 5.14
C ALA A 80 18.64 -11.47 4.45
N ARG A 81 18.95 -12.72 4.82
CA ARG A 81 20.11 -13.47 4.29
C ARG A 81 19.71 -14.54 3.29
N SER A 82 18.58 -15.19 3.53
CA SER A 82 18.10 -16.36 2.79
C SER A 82 16.79 -16.12 2.06
N GLY A 83 16.14 -14.98 2.30
CA GLY A 83 14.90 -14.59 1.66
C GLY A 83 15.10 -13.87 0.33
N VAL A 84 13.98 -13.38 -0.20
CA VAL A 84 13.94 -12.69 -1.49
C VAL A 84 13.46 -11.25 -1.35
N ILE A 85 13.81 -10.43 -2.34
CA ILE A 85 13.23 -9.11 -2.59
C ILE A 85 12.43 -9.21 -3.88
N SER A 86 11.18 -8.74 -3.85
CA SER A 86 10.32 -8.65 -5.03
C SER A 86 9.90 -7.20 -5.25
N PRO A 87 10.27 -6.55 -6.37
CA PRO A 87 9.80 -5.20 -6.69
C PRO A 87 8.27 -5.09 -6.72
N GLY A 88 7.58 -6.16 -7.15
CA GLY A 88 6.12 -6.22 -7.13
C GLY A 88 5.51 -6.16 -5.71
N GLY A 89 6.29 -6.53 -4.68
CA GLY A 89 5.91 -6.38 -3.28
C GLY A 89 6.15 -4.98 -2.69
N VAL A 90 6.87 -4.12 -3.42
CA VAL A 90 7.05 -2.70 -3.05
C VAL A 90 6.05 -1.83 -3.81
N GLY A 91 5.85 -2.11 -5.11
CA GLY A 91 5.01 -1.33 -6.00
C GLY A 91 5.81 -0.43 -6.94
N TYR A 92 5.14 0.05 -7.99
CA TYR A 92 5.76 0.88 -9.03
C TYR A 92 6.13 2.28 -8.53
N ASP A 93 5.26 2.90 -7.74
CA ASP A 93 5.48 4.23 -7.15
C ASP A 93 6.20 4.09 -5.80
N ILE A 94 7.52 3.88 -5.88
CA ILE A 94 8.37 3.66 -4.71
C ILE A 94 8.29 4.87 -3.78
N ASN A 95 7.96 4.60 -2.52
CA ASN A 95 7.77 5.62 -1.48
C ASN A 95 6.57 6.55 -1.74
N CYS A 96 5.55 6.07 -2.47
CA CYS A 96 4.22 6.67 -2.40
C CYS A 96 3.78 6.74 -0.93
N GLY A 97 3.40 7.93 -0.47
CA GLY A 97 3.19 8.16 0.95
C GLY A 97 2.51 9.48 1.25
N VAL A 98 2.23 9.69 2.53
CA VAL A 98 1.48 10.84 3.02
C VAL A 98 2.36 11.67 3.94
N ARG A 99 2.35 12.99 3.73
CA ARG A 99 2.93 13.96 4.66
C ARG A 99 1.83 14.82 5.26
N LEU A 100 1.78 14.91 6.59
CA LEU A 100 0.87 15.76 7.32
C LEU A 100 1.59 17.02 7.83
N LEU A 101 1.02 18.19 7.56
CA LEU A 101 1.47 19.46 8.13
C LEU A 101 0.36 20.02 9.02
N LYS A 102 0.74 20.47 10.22
CA LYS A 102 -0.16 21.11 11.18
C LYS A 102 0.03 22.62 11.14
N THR A 103 -1.08 23.36 11.29
CA THR A 103 -1.07 24.80 11.58
C THR A 103 -1.78 25.07 12.91
N ASN A 104 -1.72 26.31 13.39
CA ASN A 104 -2.49 26.77 14.55
C ASN A 104 -3.85 27.37 14.17
N LEU A 105 -4.26 27.27 12.89
CA LEU A 105 -5.52 27.82 12.40
C LEU A 105 -6.67 26.86 12.71
N SER A 106 -7.80 27.40 13.16
CA SER A 106 -9.02 26.62 13.40
C SER A 106 -9.80 26.40 12.10
N ALA A 107 -10.69 25.39 12.10
CA ALA A 107 -11.59 25.14 10.99
C ALA A 107 -12.49 26.35 10.70
N ASP A 108 -12.98 27.04 11.72
CA ASP A 108 -13.88 28.20 11.57
C ASP A 108 -13.19 29.40 10.92
N PHE A 109 -11.88 29.55 11.14
CA PHE A 109 -11.08 30.56 10.45
C PHE A 109 -10.86 30.22 8.96
N ILE A 110 -10.73 28.94 8.64
CA ILE A 110 -10.42 28.45 7.28
C ILE A 110 -11.68 28.37 6.41
N ARG A 111 -12.81 27.89 6.96
CA ARG A 111 -14.04 27.61 6.21
C ARG A 111 -14.49 28.77 5.29
N PRO A 112 -14.50 30.05 5.72
CA PRO A 112 -14.91 31.16 4.87
C PRO A 112 -13.96 31.41 3.69
N LYS A 113 -12.69 30.96 3.78
CA LYS A 113 -11.61 31.21 2.82
C LYS A 113 -11.23 29.96 2.03
N ILE A 114 -11.95 28.85 2.20
CA ILE A 114 -11.53 27.54 1.68
C ILE A 114 -11.36 27.53 0.17
N LYS A 115 -12.22 28.25 -0.56
CA LYS A 115 -12.15 28.37 -2.02
C LYS A 115 -10.84 29.03 -2.45
N ASP A 116 -10.52 30.18 -1.88
CA ASP A 116 -9.32 30.94 -2.21
C ASP A 116 -8.05 30.18 -1.82
N ILE A 117 -8.06 29.49 -0.68
CA ILE A 117 -6.93 28.66 -0.22
C ILE A 117 -6.70 27.51 -1.19
N VAL A 118 -7.75 26.75 -1.55
CA VAL A 118 -7.63 25.61 -2.48
C VAL A 118 -7.17 26.08 -3.86
N THR A 119 -7.72 27.16 -4.39
CA THR A 119 -7.27 27.75 -5.66
C THR A 119 -5.80 28.19 -5.60
N THR A 120 -5.39 28.82 -4.49
CA THR A 120 -3.99 29.22 -4.30
C THR A 120 -3.05 28.03 -4.25
N LEU A 121 -3.43 26.97 -3.52
CA LEU A 121 -2.66 25.73 -3.44
C LEU A 121 -2.54 25.05 -4.81
N PHE A 122 -3.65 24.96 -5.56
CA PHE A 122 -3.64 24.34 -6.89
C PHE A 122 -2.72 25.08 -7.86
N ASN A 123 -2.71 26.42 -7.82
CA ASN A 123 -1.82 27.22 -8.66
C ASN A 123 -0.34 27.13 -8.22
N ALA A 124 -0.09 26.99 -6.91
CA ALA A 124 1.26 26.96 -6.36
C ALA A 124 1.91 25.55 -6.40
N VAL A 125 1.11 24.48 -6.44
CA VAL A 125 1.58 23.09 -6.44
C VAL A 125 1.27 22.44 -7.79
N PRO A 126 2.27 22.31 -8.70
CA PRO A 126 2.08 21.67 -9.98
C PRO A 126 1.52 20.25 -9.81
N SER A 127 0.40 19.98 -10.48
CA SER A 127 -0.30 18.70 -10.45
C SER A 127 -0.74 18.30 -11.86
N GLY A 128 -0.92 17.00 -12.10
CA GLY A 128 -1.19 16.45 -13.42
C GLY A 128 0.05 15.88 -14.14
N VAL A 129 -0.19 14.96 -15.06
CA VAL A 129 0.89 14.27 -15.80
C VAL A 129 1.66 15.28 -16.65
N GLY A 130 2.98 15.34 -16.45
CA GLY A 130 3.85 16.25 -17.20
C GLY A 130 3.83 17.71 -16.70
N SER A 131 3.26 17.98 -15.52
CA SER A 131 3.34 19.30 -14.89
C SER A 131 4.71 19.54 -14.23
N HIS A 132 5.27 20.73 -14.44
CA HIS A 132 6.59 21.14 -13.94
C HIS A 132 6.58 22.63 -13.54
N GLY A 133 7.68 23.13 -12.96
CA GLY A 133 7.94 24.58 -12.89
C GLY A 133 7.76 25.26 -11.53
N ALA A 134 7.51 24.52 -10.44
CA ALA A 134 7.49 25.10 -9.09
C ALA A 134 8.84 25.63 -8.61
N ILE A 135 9.93 25.07 -9.12
CA ILE A 135 11.30 25.42 -8.76
C ILE A 135 12.15 25.57 -10.02
N ARG A 136 13.36 26.16 -9.86
CA ARG A 136 14.34 26.21 -10.95
C ARG A 136 14.63 24.80 -11.50
N LYS A 137 14.92 24.70 -12.78
CA LYS A 137 15.34 23.43 -13.40
C LYS A 137 16.60 22.93 -12.69
N LEU A 138 16.51 21.73 -12.13
CA LEU A 138 17.61 21.07 -11.44
C LEU A 138 18.50 20.33 -12.45
N SER A 139 19.81 20.42 -12.26
CA SER A 139 20.77 19.64 -13.03
C SER A 139 20.79 18.19 -12.53
N ARG A 140 21.36 17.27 -13.34
CA ARG A 140 21.62 15.90 -12.88
C ARG A 140 22.51 15.84 -11.63
N LYS A 141 23.36 16.84 -11.40
CA LYS A 141 24.19 16.93 -10.19
C LYS A 141 23.34 17.32 -8.98
N ASP A 142 22.45 18.32 -9.14
CA ASP A 142 21.53 18.73 -8.07
C ASP A 142 20.67 17.53 -7.61
N ILE A 143 20.13 16.75 -8.56
CA ILE A 143 19.30 15.56 -8.26
C ILE A 143 20.10 14.50 -7.50
N ARG A 144 21.34 14.22 -7.92
CA ARG A 144 22.22 13.24 -7.23
C ARG A 144 22.58 13.63 -5.81
N ASN A 145 22.46 14.90 -5.43
CA ASN A 145 22.73 15.32 -4.05
C ASN A 145 21.53 15.09 -3.11
N VAL A 146 20.36 14.75 -3.66
CA VAL A 146 19.11 14.54 -2.91
C VAL A 146 18.76 13.04 -2.79
N LEU A 147 19.27 12.22 -3.71
CA LEU A 147 19.14 10.76 -3.72
C LEU A 147 20.29 10.11 -2.94
#